data_AF-A0A1Z1M6F6-F1
#
_entry.id   AF-A0A1Z1M6F6-F1
#
_cell.length_a   1.000
_cell.length_b   1.000
_cell.length_c   1.000
_cell.angle_alpha   90.00
_cell.angle_beta   90.00
_cell.angle_gamma   90.00
#
_symmetry.space_group_name_H-M   'P 1'
#
loop_
_entity.id
_entity.type
_entity.pdbx_description
1 polymer ?
#
loop_
_entity_poly.entity_id
_entity_poly.type
_entity_poly.pdbx_seq_one_letter_code
_entity_poly.pdbx_strand_id
1 'polypeptide(L)' 'MDNNSRSVSILSLPVKVKLKLLKHLNKSCELKIVGYKKIQVKYLVPIIELPDYIRIWTLLYEIN' A
#
# COMPACT_ATOMS: atom_id res chain seq x y z
N MET A 1 13.67 1.23 18.14
CA MET A 1 12.76 1.84 17.14
C MET A 1 13.10 1.20 15.82
N ASP A 2 12.39 0.13 15.46
CA ASP A 2 12.72 -0.68 14.29
C ASP A 2 12.27 0.02 13.00
N ASN A 3 13.17 0.81 12.41
CA ASN A 3 13.04 1.38 11.07
C ASN A 3 13.25 0.29 10.02
N ASN A 4 12.28 -0.61 9.86
CA ASN A 4 12.22 -1.51 8.70
C ASN A 4 11.22 -0.95 7.68
N SER A 5 11.46 0.28 7.22
CA SER A 5 10.67 0.89 6.15
C SER A 5 11.03 0.20 4.83
N ARG A 6 10.39 -0.96 4.58
CA ARG A 6 10.47 -1.64 3.30
C ARG A 6 9.70 -0.81 2.28
N SER A 7 10.43 -0.27 1.32
CA SER A 7 9.85 0.33 0.12
C SER A 7 9.14 -0.76 -0.67
N VAL A 8 7.92 -0.50 -1.10
CA VAL A 8 7.10 -1.45 -1.87
C VAL A 8 6.71 -0.85 -3.19
N SER A 9 6.53 -1.70 -4.18
CA SER A 9 6.05 -1.32 -5.49
C SER A 9 4.69 -1.95 -5.74
N ILE A 10 3.74 -1.17 -6.27
CA ILE A 10 2.41 -1.67 -6.60
C ILE A 10 2.47 -2.35 -7.97
N LEU A 11 2.19 -3.65 -8.01
CA LEU A 11 2.11 -4.43 -9.24
C LEU A 11 0.77 -4.21 -9.95
N SER A 12 -0.33 -4.22 -9.20
CA SER A 12 -1.67 -4.06 -9.76
C SER A 12 -2.62 -3.43 -8.76
N LEU A 13 -3.57 -2.64 -9.27
CA LEU A 13 -4.70 -2.12 -8.50
C LEU A 13 -5.97 -2.24 -9.34
N PRO A 14 -7.13 -2.47 -8.71
CA PRO A 14 -8.40 -2.32 -9.37
C PRO A 14 -8.52 -0.94 -10.02
N VAL A 15 -9.03 -0.87 -11.25
CA VAL A 15 -9.08 0.37 -12.06
C VAL A 15 -9.72 1.53 -11.31
N LYS A 16 -10.81 1.28 -10.58
CA LYS A 16 -11.50 2.30 -9.76
C LYS A 16 -10.60 2.88 -8.66
N VAL A 17 -9.74 2.06 -8.05
CA VAL A 17 -8.79 2.48 -7.03
C VAL A 17 -7.63 3.22 -7.69
N LYS A 18 -7.09 2.70 -8.79
CA LYS A 18 -6.03 3.35 -9.57
C LYS A 18 -6.42 4.77 -9.99
N LEU A 19 -7.64 4.98 -10.49
CA LEU A 19 -8.12 6.31 -10.88
C LEU A 19 -8.21 7.29 -9.71
N LYS A 20 -8.62 6.83 -8.52
CA LYS A 20 -8.65 7.65 -7.31
C LYS A 20 -7.24 8.00 -6.82
N LEU A 21 -6.31 7.07 -6.98
CA LEU A 21 -4.94 7.21 -6.47
C LEU A 21 -3.96 7.78 -7.50
N LEU A 22 -4.35 7.94 -8.77
CA LEU A 22 -3.48 8.34 -9.88
C LEU A 22 -2.71 9.63 -9.59
N LYS A 23 -3.38 10.62 -8.97
CA LYS A 23 -2.78 11.90 -8.58
C LYS A 23 -1.67 11.76 -7.53
N HIS A 24 -1.78 10.73 -6.70
CA HIS A 24 -0.81 10.42 -5.65
C HIS A 24 0.32 9.56 -6.23
N LEU A 25 0.00 8.54 -7.03
CA LEU A 25 0.95 7.58 -7.63
C LEU A 25 1.87 8.18 -8.70
N ASN A 26 1.44 9.25 -9.39
CA ASN A 26 2.26 9.91 -10.42
C ASN A 26 3.38 10.78 -9.86
N LYS A 27 3.33 11.14 -8.57
CA LYS A 27 4.50 11.67 -7.87
C LYS A 27 5.35 10.45 -7.53
N SER A 28 6.63 10.43 -7.90
CA SER A 28 7.57 9.35 -7.52
C SER A 28 7.35 8.96 -6.05
N CYS A 29 6.61 7.87 -5.84
CA CYS A 29 6.04 7.52 -4.55
C CYS A 29 6.91 6.46 -3.91
N GLU A 30 7.65 6.82 -2.88
CA GLU A 30 8.15 5.84 -1.92
C GLU A 30 6.97 5.35 -1.08
N LEU A 31 6.42 4.21 -1.48
CA LEU A 31 5.37 3.54 -0.73
C LEU A 31 5.98 2.75 0.41
N LYS A 32 5.43 2.90 1.62
CA LYS A 32 5.97 2.25 2.82
C LYS A 32 4.91 1.37 3.45
N ILE A 33 5.29 0.15 3.83
CA ILE A 33 4.45 -0.66 4.71
C ILE A 33 4.51 -0.06 6.11
N VAL A 34 3.37 0.40 6.62
CA VAL A 34 3.25 1.01 7.95
C VAL A 34 2.51 0.13 8.95
N GLY A 35 2.01 -1.03 8.51
CA GLY A 35 1.35 -1.98 9.38
C GLY A 35 0.58 -3.05 8.62
N TYR A 36 -0.27 -3.77 9.34
CA TYR A 36 -1.10 -4.84 8.81
C TYR A 36 -2.54 -4.73 9.35
N LYS A 37 -3.53 -5.03 8.51
CA LYS A 37 -4.94 -5.10 8.88
C LYS A 37 -5.43 -6.54 8.83
N LYS A 38 -6.12 -6.99 9.86
CA LYS A 38 -6.83 -8.27 9.84
C LYS A 38 -8.17 -8.12 9.12
N ILE A 39 -8.37 -8.86 8.03
CA ILE A 39 -9.64 -8.86 7.29
C ILE A 39 -10.43 -10.16 7.48
N GLN A 40 -9.75 -11.26 7.83
CA GLN A 40 -10.37 -12.53 8.22
C GLN A 40 -9.54 -13.20 9.32
N VAL A 41 -10.09 -14.25 9.94
CA VAL A 41 -9.48 -14.95 11.09
C VAL A 41 -8.01 -15.33 10.85
N LYS A 42 -7.67 -15.74 9.62
CA LYS A 42 -6.33 -16.18 9.21
C LYS A 42 -5.68 -15.30 8.15
N TYR A 43 -6.20 -14.10 7.88
CA TYR A 43 -5.72 -13.28 6.78
C TYR A 43 -5.43 -11.84 7.20
N LEU A 44 -4.14 -11.49 7.12
CA LEU A 44 -3.59 -10.16 7.34
C LEU A 44 -3.20 -9.56 5.99
N VAL A 45 -3.54 -8.29 5.78
CA VAL A 45 -3.15 -7.52 4.60
C VAL A 45 -2.22 -6.39 4.99
N PRO A 46 -1.15 -6.12 4.23
CA PRO A 46 -0.31 -4.95 4.46
C PRO A 46 -1.11 -3.66 4.30
N ILE A 47 -0.76 -2.67 5.11
CA ILE A 47 -1.20 -1.29 5.00
C ILE A 47 -0.02 -0.49 4.45
N ILE A 48 -0.25 0.13 3.29
CA ILE A 48 0.71 0.97 2.60
C ILE A 48 0.35 2.43 2.81
N GLU A 49 1.34 3.23 3.19
CA GLU A 49 1.24 4.68 3.27
C GLU A 49 1.82 5.30 1.99
N LEU A 50 1.03 6.19 1.38
CA LEU A 50 1.43 7.06 0.28
C LEU A 50 2.01 8.38 0.84
N PRO A 51 2.78 9.16 0.06
CA PRO A 51 3.39 10.41 0.50
C PRO A 51 2.43 11.46 1.07
N ASP A 52 1.17 11.43 0.66
CA ASP A 52 0.13 12.35 1.17
C ASP A 52 -0.54 11.79 2.45
N TYR A 53 0.13 10.89 3.18
CA TYR A 53 -0.34 10.17 4.38
C TYR A 53 -1.62 9.34 4.17
N ILE A 54 -2.02 9.15 2.91
CA ILE A 54 -3.12 8.27 2.54
C ILE A 54 -2.68 6.84 2.79
N ARG A 55 -3.49 6.10 3.54
CA ARG A 55 -3.26 4.70 3.84
C ARG A 55 -4.23 3.84 3.06
N ILE A 56 -3.71 2.86 2.35
CA ILE A 56 -4.48 1.84 1.67
C ILE A 56 -4.07 0.48 2.19
N TRP A 57 -5.04 -0.43 2.33
CA TRP A 57 -4.73 -1.83 2.53
C TRP A 57 -4.79 -2.53 1.18
N THR A 58 -3.88 -3.46 0.96
CA THR A 58 -3.71 -4.14 -0.34
C THR A 58 -3.34 -5.59 -0.10
N LEU A 59 -3.65 -6.46 -1.04
CA LEU A 59 -3.34 -7.87 -0.96
C LEU A 59 -1.85 -8.08 -1.28
N LEU A 60 -1.23 -9.10 -0.69
CA LEU A 60 0.21 -9.33 -0.85
C LEU A 60 0.62 -9.52 -2.32
N TYR A 61 -0.25 -10.10 -3.16
CA TYR A 61 0.03 -10.30 -4.58
C TYR A 61 -0.13 -9.03 -5.44
N GLU A 62 -0.71 -7.96 -4.87
CA GLU A 62 -0.85 -6.67 -5.56
C GLU A 62 0.43 -5.83 -5.44
N ILE A 63 1.42 -6.27 -4.67
CA ILE A 63 2.66 -5.54 -4.34
C ILE A 63 3.91 -6.42 -4.40
N ASN A 64 5.08 -5.80 -4.65
CA ASN A 64 6.41 -6.44 -4.65
C ASN A 64 7.40 -5.63 -3.82
#